data_AF-A0A9E5UZ96-F1
#
_entry.id   AF-A0A9E5UZ96-F1
#
_cell.length_a   1.000
_cell.length_b   1.000
_cell.length_c   1.000
_cell.angle_alpha   90.00
_cell.angle_beta   90.00
_cell.angle_gamma   90.00
#
_symmetry.space_group_name_H-M   'P 1'
#
loop_
_entity.id
_entity.type
_entity.pdbx_description
1 polymer ?
#
loop_
_entity_poly.entity_id
_entity_poly.type
_entity_poly.pdbx_seq_one_letter_code
_entity_poly.pdbx_strand_id
1 'polypeptide(L)'
;MAELSPSRATVYAQVNLAESLMELGRREGEVENGDSNAVGATPVAIAQLLANATHQARSLNDLRAEAYALGQLGHLYETSRQWAEAERLTQQALQIAQSIQADDVAVSWQRQLGRILKQQGQTSEAIASYTQAVDTLSVLRGDLVAINPDAQFSFREQVEPIYRELVQLLLENAPTQANLQRARSVIEALQLAELNNFFREACLDVKPQQIDQADPNAAVIYSIILPDRLAVILSLPDRPLRYHFSELSSNSDPSDIDRVFDDLFATLNPFVTSSEPLRPHQQLYDWLIRPIEADLTASQVETVVFVLDGVLRGVPLAALHDGQQYFDRKIQ
;
A
#
# COMPACT_ATOMS: atom_id res chain seq x y z
N MET A 1 -14.52 -32.80 -14.94
CA MET A 1 -13.05 -32.72 -15.12
C MET A 1 -12.48 -34.10 -14.84
N ALA A 2 -11.72 -34.69 -15.76
CA ALA A 2 -11.05 -35.97 -15.52
C ALA A 2 -10.14 -35.83 -14.28
N GLU A 3 -10.13 -36.83 -13.40
CA GLU A 3 -9.26 -36.87 -12.22
C GLU A 3 -7.79 -36.93 -12.66
N LEU A 4 -7.16 -35.76 -12.77
CA LEU A 4 -5.72 -35.63 -12.96
C LEU A 4 -5.02 -36.31 -11.78
N SER A 5 -3.98 -37.09 -12.06
CA SER A 5 -3.18 -37.73 -11.01
C SER A 5 -2.64 -36.67 -10.03
N PRO A 6 -2.61 -36.95 -8.71
CA PRO A 6 -2.08 -36.03 -7.72
C PRO A 6 -0.64 -35.67 -8.05
N SER A 7 -0.37 -34.38 -8.26
CA SER A 7 0.96 -33.84 -8.48
C SER A 7 0.98 -32.39 -8.02
N ARG A 8 2.17 -31.86 -7.72
CA ARG A 8 2.35 -30.43 -7.42
C ARG A 8 1.75 -29.54 -8.51
N ALA A 9 1.95 -29.89 -9.79
CA ALA A 9 1.40 -29.15 -10.92
C ALA A 9 -0.14 -29.18 -10.92
N THR A 10 -0.75 -30.33 -10.62
CA THR A 10 -2.21 -30.46 -10.48
C THR A 10 -2.75 -29.56 -9.37
N VAL A 11 -2.09 -29.54 -8.21
CA VAL A 11 -2.47 -28.68 -7.07
C VAL A 11 -2.44 -27.21 -7.46
N TYR A 12 -1.32 -26.73 -8.03
CA TYR A 12 -1.22 -25.33 -8.45
C TYR A 12 -2.20 -24.98 -9.57
N ALA A 13 -2.47 -25.89 -10.50
CA ALA A 13 -3.50 -25.66 -11.54
C ALA A 13 -4.90 -25.47 -10.93
N GLN A 14 -5.26 -26.27 -9.91
CA GLN A 14 -6.52 -26.11 -9.19
C GLN A 14 -6.59 -24.78 -8.45
N VAL A 15 -5.50 -24.39 -7.78
CA VAL A 15 -5.45 -23.12 -7.05
C VAL A 15 -5.52 -21.93 -8.00
N ASN A 16 -4.75 -21.91 -9.09
CA ASN A 16 -4.77 -20.83 -10.07
C ASN A 16 -6.13 -20.71 -10.78
N LEU A 17 -6.80 -21.84 -11.02
CA LEU A 17 -8.17 -21.85 -11.53
C LEU A 17 -9.14 -21.23 -10.51
N ALA A 18 -9.03 -21.59 -9.22
CA ALA A 18 -9.85 -21.01 -8.17
C ALA A 18 -9.66 -19.48 -8.08
N GLU A 19 -8.40 -19.02 -8.13
CA GLU A 19 -8.05 -17.59 -8.15
C GLU A 19 -8.67 -16.86 -9.35
N SER A 20 -8.54 -17.44 -10.55
CA SER A 20 -9.14 -16.86 -11.76
C SER A 20 -10.68 -16.79 -11.67
N LEU A 21 -11.32 -17.81 -11.08
CA LEU A 21 -12.77 -17.84 -10.88
C LEU A 21 -13.23 -16.79 -9.86
N MET A 22 -12.46 -16.57 -8.78
CA MET A 22 -12.75 -15.52 -7.80
C MET A 22 -12.64 -14.12 -8.43
N GLU A 23 -11.61 -13.87 -9.23
CA GLU A 23 -11.42 -12.57 -9.90
C GLU A 23 -12.50 -12.31 -10.97
N LEU A 24 -12.92 -13.34 -11.72
CA LEU A 24 -14.03 -13.21 -12.67
C LEU A 24 -15.34 -12.85 -11.95
N GLY A 25 -15.66 -13.53 -10.85
CA GLY A 25 -16.86 -13.22 -10.06
C GLY A 25 -16.85 -11.80 -9.48
N ARG A 26 -15.68 -11.31 -9.08
CA ARG A 26 -15.52 -9.92 -8.60
C ARG A 26 -15.85 -8.91 -9.70
N ARG A 27 -15.30 -9.11 -10.90
CA ARG A 27 -15.54 -8.21 -12.06
C ARG A 27 -16.99 -8.22 -12.52
N GLU A 28 -17.65 -9.38 -12.51
CA GLU A 28 -19.07 -9.48 -12.87
C GLU A 28 -19.98 -8.77 -11.85
N GLY A 29 -19.63 -8.79 -10.57
CA GLY A 29 -20.35 -8.05 -9.52
C GLY A 29 -20.18 -6.52 -9.60
N GLU A 30 -19.13 -6.03 -10.28
CA GLU A 30 -18.88 -4.60 -10.51
C GLU A 30 -19.61 -4.07 -11.76
N VAL A 31 -20.05 -4.96 -12.67
CA VAL A 31 -20.88 -4.62 -13.84
C VAL A 31 -22.36 -4.76 -13.49
N GLU A 32 -22.86 -3.90 -12.59
CA GLU A 32 -24.31 -3.72 -12.44
C GLU A 32 -24.88 -3.04 -13.70
N ASN A 33 -25.30 -3.86 -14.67
CA ASN A 33 -26.44 -3.69 -15.60
C ASN A 33 -26.19 -4.47 -16.90
N GLY A 34 -26.57 -5.75 -16.94
CA GLY A 34 -26.65 -6.51 -18.18
C GLY A 34 -26.75 -8.01 -17.98
N ASP A 35 -27.97 -8.56 -18.09
CA ASP A 35 -28.33 -9.97 -18.25
C ASP A 35 -27.57 -11.00 -17.38
N SER A 36 -28.18 -11.31 -16.23
CA SER A 36 -27.82 -12.40 -15.33
C SER A 36 -28.10 -13.79 -15.94
N ASN A 37 -27.22 -14.20 -16.86
CA ASN A 37 -26.97 -15.61 -17.19
C ASN A 37 -25.47 -15.91 -17.06
N ALA A 38 -24.84 -15.39 -16.00
CA ALA A 38 -23.42 -15.61 -15.74
C ALA A 38 -23.18 -17.07 -15.31
N VAL A 39 -22.43 -17.79 -16.14
CA VAL A 39 -21.86 -19.12 -15.87
C VAL A 39 -20.64 -18.95 -14.95
N GLY A 40 -20.82 -18.26 -13.82
CA GLY A 40 -19.81 -18.11 -12.78
C GLY A 40 -19.79 -19.34 -11.87
N ALA A 41 -18.61 -19.87 -11.54
CA ALA A 41 -18.51 -20.94 -10.56
C ALA A 41 -19.00 -20.44 -9.20
N THR A 42 -19.89 -21.19 -8.54
CA THR A 42 -20.39 -20.79 -7.22
C THR A 42 -19.25 -20.78 -6.20
N PRO A 43 -19.30 -19.93 -5.15
CA PRO A 43 -18.32 -19.96 -4.06
C PRO A 43 -18.12 -21.37 -3.47
N VAL A 44 -19.18 -22.17 -3.43
CA VAL A 44 -19.13 -23.58 -3.01
C VAL A 44 -18.26 -24.44 -3.93
N ALA A 45 -18.36 -24.26 -5.26
CA ALA A 45 -17.52 -24.98 -6.22
C ALA A 45 -16.04 -24.59 -6.09
N ILE A 46 -15.76 -23.31 -5.87
CA ILE A 46 -14.39 -22.81 -5.63
C ILE A 46 -13.84 -23.38 -4.31
N ALA A 47 -14.64 -23.40 -3.25
CA ALA A 47 -14.26 -23.99 -1.96
C ALA A 47 -13.94 -25.48 -2.10
N GLN A 48 -14.76 -26.24 -2.84
CA GLN A 48 -14.50 -27.66 -3.08
C GLN A 48 -13.21 -27.90 -3.88
N LEU A 49 -12.94 -27.05 -4.88
CA LEU A 49 -11.71 -27.09 -5.66
C LEU A 49 -10.48 -26.88 -4.77
N LEU A 50 -10.50 -25.85 -3.92
CA LEU A 50 -9.41 -25.51 -2.99
C LEU A 50 -9.25 -26.55 -1.86
N ALA A 51 -10.35 -27.11 -1.37
CA ALA A 51 -10.32 -28.20 -0.39
C ALA A 51 -9.69 -29.47 -0.98
N ASN A 52 -10.02 -29.81 -2.22
CA ASN A 52 -9.40 -30.93 -2.95
C ASN A 52 -7.90 -30.67 -3.16
N ALA A 53 -7.52 -29.45 -3.56
CA ALA A 53 -6.12 -29.05 -3.73
C ALA A 53 -5.33 -29.20 -2.42
N THR A 54 -5.92 -28.77 -1.30
CA THR A 54 -5.34 -28.92 0.05
C THR A 54 -5.14 -30.39 0.42
N HIS A 55 -6.15 -31.24 0.18
CA HIS A 55 -6.04 -32.67 0.46
C HIS A 55 -4.96 -33.36 -0.41
N GLN A 56 -4.86 -33.00 -1.68
CA GLN A 56 -3.82 -33.51 -2.57
C GLN A 56 -2.42 -33.04 -2.14
N ALA A 57 -2.26 -31.78 -1.74
CA ALA A 57 -0.99 -31.27 -1.24
C ALA A 57 -0.53 -32.04 0.03
N ARG A 58 -1.47 -32.31 0.95
CA ARG A 58 -1.23 -33.13 2.13
C ARG A 58 -0.80 -34.56 1.80
N SER A 59 -1.49 -35.23 0.87
CA SER A 59 -1.14 -36.60 0.50
C SER A 59 0.21 -36.70 -0.20
N LEU A 60 0.64 -35.62 -0.85
CA LEU A 60 1.98 -35.47 -1.44
C LEU A 60 3.05 -35.05 -0.42
N ASN A 61 2.69 -34.74 0.82
CA ASN A 61 3.54 -34.09 1.83
C ASN A 61 4.22 -32.80 1.32
N ASP A 62 3.52 -32.06 0.45
CA ASP A 62 4.01 -30.83 -0.14
C ASP A 62 3.53 -29.62 0.68
N LEU A 63 4.26 -29.32 1.75
CA LEU A 63 3.91 -28.27 2.71
C LEU A 63 3.76 -26.89 2.04
N ARG A 64 4.56 -26.60 1.02
CA ARG A 64 4.48 -25.33 0.30
C ARG A 64 3.17 -25.22 -0.49
N ALA A 65 2.80 -26.28 -1.21
CA ALA A 65 1.54 -26.32 -1.95
C ALA A 65 0.33 -26.35 -0.99
N GLU A 66 0.46 -27.00 0.17
CA GLU A 66 -0.58 -27.01 1.21
C GLU A 66 -0.82 -25.61 1.77
N ALA A 67 0.25 -24.88 2.14
CA ALA A 67 0.15 -23.51 2.60
C ALA A 67 -0.54 -22.62 1.56
N TYR A 68 -0.19 -22.78 0.28
CA TYR A 68 -0.77 -21.98 -0.79
C TYR A 68 -2.28 -22.26 -0.97
N ALA A 69 -2.67 -23.53 -1.01
CA ALA A 69 -4.07 -23.92 -1.15
C ALA A 69 -4.93 -23.51 0.07
N LEU A 70 -4.40 -23.64 1.30
CA LEU A 70 -5.08 -23.20 2.52
C LEU A 70 -5.26 -21.68 2.58
N GLY A 71 -4.22 -20.92 2.20
CA GLY A 71 -4.28 -19.46 2.20
C GLY A 71 -5.32 -18.94 1.21
N GLN A 72 -5.38 -19.53 0.02
CA GLN A 72 -6.39 -19.23 -0.99
C GLN A 72 -7.81 -19.64 -0.56
N LEU A 73 -7.95 -20.75 0.17
CA LEU A 73 -9.23 -21.09 0.80
C LEU A 73 -9.61 -20.03 1.84
N GLY A 74 -8.67 -19.58 2.65
CA GLY A 74 -8.86 -18.45 3.57
C GLY A 74 -9.30 -17.17 2.84
N HIS A 75 -8.73 -16.88 1.66
CA HIS A 75 -9.09 -15.72 0.86
C HIS A 75 -10.52 -15.81 0.29
N LEU A 76 -10.96 -17.01 -0.10
CA LEU A 76 -12.36 -17.24 -0.48
C LEU A 76 -13.32 -16.95 0.69
N TYR A 77 -12.97 -17.35 1.90
CA TYR A 77 -13.77 -17.04 3.10
C TYR A 77 -13.71 -15.54 3.44
N GLU A 78 -12.56 -14.88 3.26
CA GLU A 78 -12.38 -13.44 3.42
C GLU A 78 -13.32 -12.67 2.48
N THR A 79 -13.31 -12.98 1.18
CA THR A 79 -14.18 -12.34 0.18
C THR A 79 -15.66 -12.63 0.43
N SER A 80 -15.97 -13.79 1.01
CA SER A 80 -17.32 -14.16 1.47
C SER A 80 -17.70 -13.56 2.83
N ARG A 81 -16.85 -12.71 3.43
CA ARG A 81 -17.04 -12.07 4.75
C ARG A 81 -17.21 -13.04 5.93
N GLN A 82 -16.69 -14.26 5.79
CA GLN A 82 -16.67 -15.28 6.84
C GLN A 82 -15.34 -15.16 7.61
N TRP A 83 -15.25 -14.12 8.44
CA TRP A 83 -13.98 -13.68 9.04
C TRP A 83 -13.29 -14.72 9.92
N ALA A 84 -14.04 -15.47 10.73
CA ALA A 84 -13.48 -16.45 11.65
C ALA A 84 -12.81 -17.63 10.90
N GLU A 85 -13.49 -18.16 9.88
CA GLU A 85 -12.98 -19.22 9.02
C GLU A 85 -11.79 -18.74 8.19
N ALA A 86 -11.89 -17.51 7.65
CA ALA A 86 -10.81 -16.88 6.91
C ALA A 86 -9.55 -16.74 7.77
N GLU A 87 -9.69 -16.21 8.99
CA GLU A 87 -8.58 -16.04 9.93
C GLU A 87 -7.93 -17.38 10.25
N ARG A 88 -8.72 -18.39 10.65
CA ARG A 88 -8.23 -19.72 11.02
C ARG A 88 -7.42 -20.36 9.89
N LEU A 89 -7.93 -20.30 8.65
CA LEU A 89 -7.26 -20.88 7.49
C LEU A 89 -6.00 -20.11 7.12
N THR A 90 -6.04 -18.77 7.20
CA THR A 90 -4.89 -17.91 6.93
C THR A 90 -3.78 -18.15 7.96
N GLN A 91 -4.11 -18.29 9.24
CA GLN A 91 -3.16 -18.61 10.30
C GLN A 91 -2.51 -19.99 10.09
N GLN A 92 -3.29 -21.00 9.69
CA GLN A 92 -2.76 -22.33 9.35
C GLN A 92 -1.78 -22.26 8.17
N ALA A 93 -2.16 -21.56 7.10
CA ALA A 93 -1.31 -21.36 5.94
C ALA A 93 0.00 -20.62 6.30
N LEU A 94 -0.10 -19.56 7.09
CA LEU A 94 1.04 -18.78 7.56
C LEU A 94 1.98 -19.62 8.44
N GLN A 95 1.44 -20.41 9.37
CA GLN A 95 2.23 -21.29 10.23
C GLN A 95 3.03 -22.32 9.42
N ILE A 96 2.40 -22.93 8.40
CA ILE A 96 3.09 -23.87 7.51
C ILE A 96 4.18 -23.13 6.74
N ALA A 97 3.87 -21.98 6.11
CA ALA A 97 4.84 -21.20 5.34
C ALA A 97 6.07 -20.81 6.19
N GLN A 98 5.87 -20.36 7.43
CA GLN A 98 6.94 -20.05 8.38
C GLN A 98 7.76 -21.29 8.75
N SER A 99 7.12 -22.44 8.95
CA SER A 99 7.82 -23.68 9.33
C SER A 99 8.82 -24.18 8.27
N ILE A 100 8.58 -23.84 7.00
CA ILE A 100 9.44 -24.20 5.87
C ILE A 100 10.26 -23.02 5.34
N GLN A 101 10.24 -21.87 6.05
CA GLN A 101 10.95 -20.64 5.66
C GLN A 101 10.59 -20.17 4.23
N ALA A 102 9.32 -20.34 3.84
CA ALA A 102 8.79 -19.86 2.56
C ALA A 102 8.30 -18.41 2.71
N ASP A 103 9.24 -17.48 2.85
CA ASP A 103 8.96 -16.07 3.13
C ASP A 103 8.12 -15.41 2.03
N ASP A 104 8.35 -15.78 0.77
CA ASP A 104 7.59 -15.30 -0.39
C ASP A 104 6.10 -15.70 -0.34
N VAL A 105 5.80 -16.82 0.33
CA VAL A 105 4.43 -17.27 0.62
C VAL A 105 3.91 -16.65 1.91
N ALA A 106 4.77 -16.49 2.92
CA ALA A 106 4.40 -15.96 4.24
C ALA A 106 3.89 -14.51 4.16
N VAL A 107 4.51 -13.66 3.33
CA VAL A 107 4.08 -12.26 3.11
C VAL A 107 2.62 -12.16 2.69
N SER A 108 2.19 -13.01 1.76
CA SER A 108 0.81 -13.03 1.27
C SER A 108 -0.18 -13.31 2.40
N TRP A 109 0.14 -14.26 3.28
CA TRP A 109 -0.73 -14.64 4.40
C TRP A 109 -0.64 -13.68 5.58
N GLN A 110 0.50 -13.03 5.83
CA GLN A 110 0.63 -11.94 6.79
C GLN A 110 -0.24 -10.74 6.38
N ARG A 111 -0.19 -10.36 5.10
CA ARG A 111 -1.05 -9.30 4.55
C ARG A 111 -2.52 -9.66 4.67
N GLN A 112 -2.91 -10.87 4.26
CA GLN A 112 -4.29 -11.35 4.34
C GLN A 112 -4.80 -11.36 5.77
N LEU A 113 -4.00 -11.84 6.72
CA LEU A 113 -4.34 -11.81 8.14
C LEU A 113 -4.54 -10.37 8.63
N GLY A 114 -3.67 -9.44 8.21
CA GLY A 114 -3.82 -8.02 8.49
C GLY A 114 -5.15 -7.42 8.01
N ARG A 115 -5.57 -7.73 6.77
CA ARG A 115 -6.89 -7.32 6.23
C ARG A 115 -8.05 -7.90 7.02
N ILE A 116 -8.01 -9.20 7.31
CA ILE A 116 -9.04 -9.90 8.06
C ILE A 116 -9.19 -9.30 9.47
N LEU A 117 -8.07 -9.10 10.19
CA LEU A 117 -8.08 -8.52 11.54
C LEU A 117 -8.56 -7.05 11.53
N LYS A 118 -8.19 -6.26 10.52
CA LYS A 118 -8.71 -4.89 10.34
C LYS A 118 -10.23 -4.92 10.24
N GLN A 119 -10.79 -5.81 9.43
CA GLN A 119 -12.23 -5.90 9.20
C GLN A 119 -13.01 -6.42 10.43
N GLN A 120 -12.33 -7.16 11.32
CA GLN A 120 -12.85 -7.57 12.63
C GLN A 120 -12.71 -6.49 13.72
N GLY A 121 -12.10 -5.34 13.42
CA GLY A 121 -11.86 -4.26 14.38
C GLY A 121 -10.66 -4.49 15.32
N GLN A 122 -9.85 -5.52 15.04
CA GLN A 122 -8.63 -5.85 15.79
C GLN A 122 -7.43 -5.08 15.22
N THR A 123 -7.47 -3.76 15.34
CA THR A 123 -6.49 -2.86 14.71
C THR A 123 -5.06 -3.13 15.17
N SER A 124 -4.84 -3.45 16.45
CA SER A 124 -3.49 -3.70 16.99
C SER A 124 -2.87 -4.96 16.37
N GLU A 125 -3.65 -6.04 16.26
CA GLU A 125 -3.24 -7.30 15.67
C GLU A 125 -3.08 -7.18 14.14
N ALA A 126 -3.92 -6.36 13.50
CA ALA A 126 -3.77 -6.01 12.09
C ALA A 126 -2.42 -5.30 11.85
N ILE A 127 -2.10 -4.27 12.64
CA ILE A 127 -0.81 -3.57 12.58
C ILE A 127 0.35 -4.55 12.77
N ALA A 128 0.25 -5.48 13.73
CA ALA A 128 1.28 -6.49 13.96
C ALA A 128 1.49 -7.40 12.73
N SER A 129 0.39 -7.85 12.10
CA SER A 129 0.45 -8.71 10.91
C SER A 129 1.06 -7.99 9.71
N TYR A 130 0.66 -6.74 9.46
CA TYR A 130 1.25 -5.91 8.41
C TYR A 130 2.70 -5.54 8.67
N THR A 131 3.08 -5.35 9.94
CA THR A 131 4.49 -5.15 10.32
C THR A 131 5.31 -6.35 9.90
N GLN A 132 4.87 -7.57 10.23
CA GLN A 132 5.58 -8.78 9.84
C GLN A 132 5.70 -8.91 8.32
N ALA A 133 4.67 -8.51 7.56
CA ALA A 133 4.73 -8.48 6.10
C ALA A 133 5.81 -7.52 5.58
N VAL A 134 5.85 -6.29 6.10
CA VAL A 134 6.88 -5.29 5.74
C VAL A 134 8.29 -5.76 6.13
N ASP A 135 8.45 -6.35 7.31
CA ASP A 135 9.74 -6.86 7.78
C ASP A 135 10.22 -8.02 6.88
N THR A 136 9.33 -8.96 6.55
CA THR A 136 9.64 -10.09 5.68
C THR A 136 10.02 -9.62 4.26
N LEU A 137 9.30 -8.63 3.73
CA LEU A 137 9.63 -7.99 2.44
C LEU A 137 10.99 -7.29 2.45
N SER A 138 11.35 -6.65 3.57
CA SER A 138 12.64 -5.97 3.70
C SER A 138 13.83 -6.94 3.59
N VAL A 139 13.66 -8.16 4.10
CA VAL A 139 14.64 -9.24 4.00
C VAL A 139 14.65 -9.84 2.59
N LEU A 140 13.47 -10.25 2.10
CA LEU A 140 13.31 -10.87 0.78
C LEU A 140 13.85 -10.01 -0.38
N ARG A 141 13.74 -8.69 -0.29
CA ARG A 141 14.19 -7.77 -1.35
C ARG A 141 15.70 -7.80 -1.56
N GLY A 142 16.49 -8.13 -0.53
CA GLY A 142 17.92 -8.39 -0.70
C GLY A 142 18.20 -9.54 -1.68
N ASP A 143 17.29 -10.52 -1.74
CA ASP A 143 17.44 -11.75 -2.52
C ASP A 143 16.63 -11.73 -3.85
N LEU A 144 15.46 -11.05 -3.89
CA LEU A 144 14.52 -11.07 -5.02
C LEU A 144 14.95 -10.24 -6.23
N VAL A 145 15.64 -9.11 -6.02
CA VAL A 145 16.08 -8.22 -7.12
C VAL A 145 17.08 -8.91 -8.06
N ALA A 146 17.74 -9.99 -7.60
CA ALA A 146 18.69 -10.75 -8.39
C ALA A 146 18.05 -11.76 -9.38
N ILE A 147 16.75 -12.08 -9.27
CA ILE A 147 16.20 -13.32 -9.84
C ILE A 147 15.25 -13.11 -11.04
N ASN A 148 14.52 -11.99 -11.16
CA ASN A 148 13.55 -11.84 -12.27
C ASN A 148 13.34 -10.38 -12.76
N PRO A 149 13.64 -10.05 -14.03
CA PRO A 149 13.38 -8.73 -14.64
C PRO A 149 11.90 -8.33 -14.77
N ASP A 150 10.97 -9.29 -14.75
CA ASP A 150 9.51 -9.03 -14.88
C ASP A 150 8.87 -8.56 -13.55
N ALA A 151 9.65 -8.49 -12.45
CA ALA A 151 9.19 -8.13 -11.11
C ALA A 151 8.78 -6.65 -10.92
N GLN A 152 8.95 -5.79 -11.94
CA GLN A 152 8.60 -4.37 -11.83
C GLN A 152 7.09 -4.15 -11.70
N PHE A 153 6.27 -4.94 -12.39
CA PHE A 153 4.81 -4.87 -12.32
C PHE A 153 4.26 -5.50 -11.02
N SER A 154 4.90 -6.56 -10.50
CA SER A 154 4.48 -7.16 -9.21
C SER A 154 4.72 -6.23 -8.03
N PHE A 155 5.70 -5.33 -8.09
CA PHE A 155 5.98 -4.42 -6.96
C PHE A 155 4.81 -3.47 -6.66
N ARG A 156 4.35 -2.71 -7.67
CA ARG A 156 3.25 -1.73 -7.48
C ARG A 156 1.93 -2.40 -7.10
N GLU A 157 1.67 -3.60 -7.62
CA GLU A 157 0.42 -4.31 -7.39
C GLU A 157 0.41 -5.15 -6.10
N GLN A 158 1.57 -5.67 -5.68
CA GLN A 158 1.64 -6.65 -4.58
C GLN A 158 2.43 -6.16 -3.37
N VAL A 159 3.45 -5.31 -3.56
CA VAL A 159 4.37 -4.90 -2.49
C VAL A 159 4.01 -3.53 -1.93
N GLU A 160 3.93 -2.50 -2.78
CA GLU A 160 3.59 -1.13 -2.38
C GLU A 160 2.30 -1.05 -1.52
N PRO A 161 1.20 -1.76 -1.87
CA PRO A 161 -0.02 -1.71 -1.08
C PRO A 161 0.17 -2.17 0.36
N ILE A 162 1.08 -3.10 0.64
CA ILE A 162 1.34 -3.62 1.99
C ILE A 162 1.89 -2.50 2.89
N TYR A 163 2.83 -1.71 2.38
CA TYR A 163 3.39 -0.56 3.11
C TYR A 163 2.32 0.50 3.35
N ARG A 164 1.53 0.81 2.32
CA ARG A 164 0.47 1.83 2.42
C ARG A 164 -0.66 1.41 3.36
N GLU A 165 -1.07 0.13 3.34
CA GLU A 165 -2.06 -0.45 4.24
C GLU A 165 -1.60 -0.37 5.70
N LEU A 166 -0.31 -0.64 5.97
CA LEU A 166 0.27 -0.46 7.31
C LEU A 166 0.25 1.01 7.74
N VAL A 167 0.68 1.93 6.88
CA VAL A 167 0.68 3.36 7.20
C VAL A 167 -0.74 3.87 7.42
N GLN A 168 -1.71 3.43 6.63
CA GLN A 168 -3.11 3.77 6.81
C GLN A 168 -3.59 3.40 8.21
N LEU A 169 -3.32 2.15 8.65
CA LEU A 169 -3.68 1.68 10.00
C LEU A 169 -2.98 2.48 11.10
N LEU A 170 -1.71 2.83 10.91
CA LEU A 170 -0.96 3.62 11.90
C LEU A 170 -1.53 5.04 12.06
N LEU A 171 -2.07 5.61 10.98
CA LEU A 171 -2.61 6.97 10.93
C LEU A 171 -4.13 7.04 11.18
N GLU A 172 -4.79 5.92 11.44
CA GLU A 172 -6.20 5.87 11.83
C GLU A 172 -6.42 6.38 13.27
N ASN A 173 -7.60 6.96 13.52
CA ASN A 173 -8.13 7.29 14.86
C ASN A 173 -7.19 8.12 15.76
N ALA A 174 -6.78 9.31 15.30
CA ALA A 174 -5.91 10.23 16.05
C ALA A 174 -4.57 9.57 16.46
N PRO A 175 -3.62 9.47 15.52
CA PRO A 175 -2.39 8.70 15.72
C PRO A 175 -1.57 9.20 16.90
N THR A 176 -1.03 8.25 17.67
CA THR A 176 -0.06 8.54 18.73
C THR A 176 1.28 9.00 18.13
N GLN A 177 2.13 9.65 18.93
CA GLN A 177 3.48 10.02 18.49
C GLN A 177 4.31 8.80 18.02
N ALA A 178 4.17 7.66 18.70
CA ALA A 178 4.82 6.42 18.28
C ALA A 178 4.33 5.94 16.90
N ASN A 179 3.02 6.02 16.65
CA ASN A 179 2.46 5.68 15.34
C ASN A 179 2.90 6.65 14.25
N LEU A 180 3.03 7.95 14.53
CA LEU A 180 3.54 8.94 13.57
C LEU A 180 4.99 8.67 13.18
N GLN A 181 5.85 8.38 14.17
CA GLN A 181 7.25 7.99 13.91
C GLN A 181 7.33 6.71 13.08
N ARG A 182 6.46 5.73 13.40
CA ARG A 182 6.40 4.47 12.67
C ARG A 182 5.89 4.65 11.24
N ALA A 183 4.87 5.47 11.04
CA ALA A 183 4.34 5.80 9.71
C ALA A 183 5.42 6.46 8.84
N ARG A 184 6.19 7.42 9.39
CA ARG A 184 7.38 8.00 8.72
C ARG A 184 8.40 6.93 8.33
N SER A 185 8.75 6.05 9.27
CA SER A 185 9.74 4.99 9.02
C SER A 185 9.28 4.02 7.93
N VAL A 186 7.99 3.67 7.91
CA VAL A 186 7.42 2.75 6.91
C VAL A 186 7.36 3.40 5.53
N ILE A 187 7.00 4.69 5.41
CA ILE A 187 6.97 5.37 4.11
C ILE A 187 8.38 5.61 3.55
N GLU A 188 9.36 5.90 4.41
CA GLU A 188 10.77 5.96 4.01
C GLU A 188 11.29 4.59 3.54
N ALA A 189 10.90 3.51 4.22
CA ALA A 189 11.23 2.15 3.80
C ALA A 189 10.58 1.79 2.45
N LEU A 190 9.36 2.27 2.18
CA LEU A 190 8.71 2.15 0.88
C LEU A 190 9.49 2.93 -0.21
N GLN A 191 9.91 4.17 0.06
CA GLN A 191 10.69 4.95 -0.91
C GLN A 191 12.01 4.26 -1.26
N LEU A 192 12.71 3.67 -0.28
CA LEU A 192 13.89 2.85 -0.54
C LEU A 192 13.55 1.60 -1.35
N ALA A 193 12.38 0.99 -1.12
CA ALA A 193 11.89 -0.14 -1.89
C ALA A 193 11.67 0.21 -3.37
N GLU A 194 11.01 1.33 -3.61
CA GLU A 194 10.79 1.88 -4.95
C GLU A 194 12.11 2.18 -5.66
N LEU A 195 13.07 2.77 -4.93
CA LEU A 195 14.39 3.11 -5.46
C LEU A 195 15.16 1.86 -5.90
N ASN A 196 15.22 0.84 -5.04
CA ASN A 196 15.90 -0.42 -5.33
C ASN A 196 15.22 -1.14 -6.51
N ASN A 197 13.88 -1.13 -6.57
CA ASN A 197 13.12 -1.69 -7.68
C ASN A 197 13.37 -0.94 -9.00
N PHE A 198 13.49 0.40 -8.94
CA PHE A 198 13.78 1.24 -10.10
C PHE A 198 15.17 0.97 -10.67
N PHE A 199 16.20 0.96 -9.83
CA PHE A 199 17.58 0.72 -10.25
C PHE A 199 17.90 -0.76 -10.52
N ARG A 200 17.04 -1.69 -10.09
CA ARG A 200 17.28 -3.15 -10.14
C ARG A 200 18.57 -3.54 -9.42
N GLU A 201 18.92 -2.79 -8.38
CA GLU A 201 20.11 -3.03 -7.56
C GLU A 201 19.66 -3.43 -6.15
N ALA A 202 20.02 -4.64 -5.72
CA ALA A 202 19.84 -5.08 -4.34
C ALA A 202 20.85 -4.40 -3.39
N CYS A 203 21.96 -3.90 -3.94
CA CYS A 203 23.17 -3.52 -3.21
C CYS A 203 23.42 -2.01 -3.17
N LEU A 204 22.37 -1.19 -3.22
CA LEU A 204 22.50 0.18 -2.74
C LEU A 204 22.73 0.09 -1.23
N ASP A 205 24.00 0.20 -0.79
CA ASP A 205 24.41 0.34 0.61
C ASP A 205 23.98 1.71 1.17
N VAL A 206 22.72 2.09 0.95
CA VAL A 206 22.12 3.29 1.47
C VAL A 206 21.74 2.98 2.91
N LYS A 207 22.44 3.61 3.84
CA LYS A 207 22.03 3.67 5.24
C LYS A 207 21.00 4.78 5.36
N PRO A 208 19.71 4.46 5.61
CA PRO A 208 18.71 5.51 5.80
C PRO A 208 19.13 6.37 6.98
N GLN A 209 19.18 7.68 6.79
CA GLN A 209 19.38 8.65 7.86
C GLN A 209 18.10 9.45 8.01
N GLN A 210 17.60 9.55 9.24
CA GLN A 210 16.47 10.42 9.55
C GLN A 210 16.86 11.87 9.24
N ILE A 211 16.03 12.56 8.47
CA ILE A 211 16.31 13.94 8.02
C ILE A 211 16.47 14.89 9.21
N ASP A 212 15.69 14.67 10.27
CA ASP A 212 15.79 15.43 11.53
C ASP A 212 17.19 15.33 12.19
N GLN A 213 17.98 14.30 11.86
CA GLN A 213 19.36 14.16 12.32
C GLN A 213 20.37 14.80 11.36
N ALA A 214 20.00 14.97 10.09
CA ALA A 214 20.83 15.61 9.08
C ALA A 214 20.79 17.14 9.22
N ASP A 215 19.61 17.70 9.49
CA ASP A 215 19.42 19.11 9.85
C ASP A 215 18.44 19.25 11.02
N PRO A 216 18.95 19.39 12.27
CA PRO A 216 18.11 19.53 13.46
C PRO A 216 17.28 20.81 13.51
N ASN A 217 17.59 21.81 12.69
CA ASN A 217 16.90 23.11 12.68
C ASN A 217 15.87 23.23 11.55
N ALA A 218 15.78 22.23 10.67
CA ALA A 218 14.83 22.24 9.57
C ALA A 218 13.43 21.79 10.01
N ALA A 219 12.40 22.38 9.39
CA ALA A 219 11.09 21.74 9.34
C ALA A 219 11.10 20.67 8.23
N VAL A 220 10.52 19.51 8.50
CA VAL A 220 10.40 18.43 7.51
C VAL A 220 8.93 18.11 7.29
N ILE A 221 8.48 18.22 6.04
CA ILE A 221 7.09 17.98 5.63
C ILE A 221 7.06 16.66 4.87
N TYR A 222 6.42 15.64 5.46
CA TYR A 222 6.14 14.37 4.81
C TYR A 222 4.73 14.40 4.24
N SER A 223 4.58 14.17 2.94
CA SER A 223 3.28 13.83 2.36
C SER A 223 3.14 12.31 2.20
N ILE A 224 1.94 11.78 2.40
CA ILE A 224 1.65 10.35 2.29
C ILE A 224 0.29 10.20 1.60
N ILE A 225 0.30 9.59 0.40
CA ILE A 225 -0.90 9.33 -0.37
C ILE A 225 -1.53 8.02 0.11
N LEU A 226 -2.74 8.11 0.66
CA LEU A 226 -3.56 6.97 1.06
C LEU A 226 -4.83 6.90 0.20
N PRO A 227 -5.51 5.74 0.11
CA PRO A 227 -6.69 5.59 -0.75
C PRO A 227 -7.82 6.58 -0.47
N ASP A 228 -7.96 7.03 0.78
CA ASP A 228 -9.05 7.87 1.26
C ASP A 228 -8.63 9.30 1.64
N ARG A 229 -7.33 9.59 1.72
CA ARG A 229 -6.82 10.89 2.18
C ARG A 229 -5.38 11.15 1.74
N LEU A 230 -5.02 12.43 1.64
CA LEU A 230 -3.62 12.87 1.67
C LEU A 230 -3.23 13.20 3.10
N ALA A 231 -2.31 12.43 3.68
CA ALA A 231 -1.76 12.66 4.99
C ALA A 231 -0.51 13.55 4.92
N VAL A 232 -0.36 14.44 5.91
CA VAL A 232 0.79 15.31 6.10
C VAL A 232 1.32 15.13 7.52
N ILE A 233 2.59 14.74 7.65
CA ILE A 233 3.30 14.71 8.94
C ILE A 233 4.35 15.80 8.91
N LEU A 234 4.22 16.76 9.82
CA LEU A 234 5.19 17.85 10.01
C LEU A 234 6.10 17.53 11.20
N SER A 235 7.40 17.52 10.93
CA SER A 235 8.49 17.52 11.91
C SER A 235 8.98 18.95 12.11
N LEU A 236 9.08 19.38 13.35
CA LEU A 236 9.63 20.68 13.74
C LEU A 236 10.73 20.47 14.80
N PRO A 237 11.77 21.32 14.83
CA PRO A 237 12.81 21.26 15.85
C PRO A 237 12.23 21.27 17.26
N ASP A 238 12.67 20.33 18.11
CA ASP A 238 12.29 20.20 19.52
C ASP A 238 10.78 20.14 19.81
N ARG A 239 9.96 19.72 18.83
CA ARG A 239 8.50 19.61 18.98
C ARG A 239 7.98 18.21 18.60
N PRO A 240 6.84 17.78 19.18
CA PRO A 240 6.20 16.55 18.76
C PRO A 240 5.70 16.66 17.32
N LEU A 241 5.62 15.52 16.63
CA LEU A 241 5.13 15.43 15.26
C LEU A 241 3.69 15.93 15.21
N ARG A 242 3.42 16.78 14.21
CA ARG A 242 2.08 17.25 13.87
C ARG A 242 1.53 16.41 12.73
N TYR A 243 0.25 16.10 12.79
CA TYR A 243 -0.44 15.31 11.79
C TYR A 243 -1.68 16.04 11.32
N HIS A 244 -1.79 16.20 10.01
CA HIS A 244 -2.94 16.75 9.32
C HIS A 244 -3.28 15.85 8.14
N PHE A 245 -4.52 15.89 7.68
CA PHE A 245 -4.89 15.20 6.45
C PHE A 245 -5.96 15.99 5.71
N SER A 246 -6.01 15.77 4.41
CA SER A 246 -7.09 16.22 3.53
C SER A 246 -7.83 15.00 3.01
N GLU A 247 -9.15 14.97 3.20
CA GLU A 247 -9.99 13.90 2.63
C GLU A 247 -9.97 13.97 1.11
N LEU A 248 -9.84 12.82 0.47
CA LEU A 248 -9.99 12.68 -0.98
C LEU A 248 -11.41 12.16 -1.24
N SER A 249 -12.12 12.76 -2.19
CA SER A 249 -13.53 12.44 -2.42
C SER A 249 -13.69 10.98 -2.86
N SER A 250 -14.37 10.16 -2.05
CA SER A 250 -14.63 8.75 -2.35
C SER A 250 -15.56 8.54 -3.56
N ASN A 251 -16.15 9.61 -4.10
CA ASN A 251 -17.12 9.55 -5.19
C ASN A 251 -16.54 9.81 -6.59
N SER A 252 -15.22 9.98 -6.75
CA SER A 252 -14.63 10.22 -8.07
C SER A 252 -13.15 9.84 -8.15
N ASP A 253 -12.87 8.54 -8.22
CA ASP A 253 -11.64 7.97 -8.81
C ASP A 253 -10.32 8.29 -8.04
N PRO A 254 -9.47 7.29 -7.67
CA PRO A 254 -8.12 7.50 -7.12
C PRO A 254 -7.24 8.51 -7.91
N SER A 255 -7.67 8.90 -9.10
CA SER A 255 -7.20 10.01 -9.94
C SER A 255 -7.25 11.44 -9.39
N ASP A 256 -7.80 11.76 -8.20
CA ASP A 256 -7.93 13.18 -7.80
C ASP A 256 -6.59 13.89 -7.60
N ILE A 257 -5.60 13.24 -6.97
CA ILE A 257 -4.26 13.82 -6.81
C ILE A 257 -3.51 13.84 -8.14
N ASP A 258 -3.52 12.73 -8.87
CA ASP A 258 -2.83 12.61 -10.17
C ASP A 258 -3.40 13.63 -11.18
N ARG A 259 -4.72 13.83 -11.20
CA ARG A 259 -5.37 14.83 -12.06
C ARG A 259 -4.99 16.25 -11.65
N VAL A 260 -4.99 16.57 -10.36
CA VAL A 260 -4.58 17.90 -9.88
C VAL A 260 -3.09 18.15 -10.18
N PHE A 261 -2.26 17.12 -10.09
CA PHE A 261 -0.85 17.16 -10.46
C PHE A 261 -0.68 17.38 -11.98
N ASP A 262 -1.39 16.63 -12.81
CA ASP A 262 -1.35 16.79 -14.27
C ASP A 262 -1.88 18.17 -14.70
N ASP A 263 -2.96 18.65 -14.07
CA ASP A 263 -3.50 20.00 -14.26
C ASP A 263 -2.45 21.06 -13.89
N LEU A 264 -1.74 20.91 -12.76
CA LEU A 264 -0.64 21.81 -12.37
C LEU A 264 0.44 21.83 -13.46
N PHE A 265 0.88 20.66 -13.92
CA PHE A 265 1.93 20.58 -14.94
C PHE A 265 1.47 21.17 -16.28
N ALA A 266 0.20 20.98 -16.64
CA ALA A 266 -0.39 21.58 -17.82
C ALA A 266 -0.44 23.11 -17.71
N THR A 267 -0.79 23.69 -16.55
CA THR A 267 -0.86 25.15 -16.37
C THR A 267 0.51 25.84 -16.33
N LEU A 268 1.60 25.09 -16.11
CA LEU A 268 2.97 25.60 -16.24
C LEU A 268 3.40 25.78 -17.71
N ASN A 269 2.69 25.18 -18.66
CA ASN A 269 2.96 25.36 -20.08
C ASN A 269 2.33 26.67 -20.58
N PRO A 270 3.12 27.65 -21.08
CA PRO A 270 2.60 28.95 -21.51
C PRO A 270 1.63 28.87 -22.72
N PHE A 271 1.58 27.73 -23.40
CA PHE A 271 0.68 27.51 -24.54
C PHE A 271 -0.65 26.85 -24.17
N VAL A 272 -0.82 26.42 -22.91
CA VAL A 272 -2.07 25.85 -22.41
C VAL A 272 -2.92 26.96 -21.82
N THR A 273 -4.12 27.16 -22.38
CA THR A 273 -5.09 28.12 -21.85
C THR A 273 -6.08 27.40 -20.93
N SER A 274 -6.09 27.77 -19.66
CA SER A 274 -7.09 27.34 -18.68
C SER A 274 -7.90 28.55 -18.22
N SER A 275 -9.20 28.37 -17.98
CA SER A 275 -10.05 29.40 -17.36
C SER A 275 -9.68 29.65 -15.89
N GLU A 276 -9.09 28.66 -15.22
CA GLU A 276 -8.73 28.71 -13.80
C GLU A 276 -7.31 28.19 -13.59
N PRO A 277 -6.27 28.86 -14.12
CA PRO A 277 -4.90 28.35 -14.10
C PRO A 277 -4.32 28.21 -12.69
N LEU A 278 -4.81 28.97 -11.71
CA LEU A 278 -4.35 28.90 -10.32
C LEU A 278 -5.02 27.81 -9.49
N ARG A 279 -6.11 27.19 -9.98
CA ARG A 279 -6.87 26.18 -9.23
C ARG A 279 -6.01 25.00 -8.74
N PRO A 280 -5.22 24.32 -9.59
CA PRO A 280 -4.41 23.19 -9.13
C PRO A 280 -3.28 23.62 -8.17
N HIS A 281 -2.73 24.83 -8.35
CA HIS A 281 -1.70 25.41 -7.47
C HIS A 281 -2.25 25.65 -6.06
N GLN A 282 -3.46 26.20 -5.96
CA GLN A 282 -4.15 26.46 -4.70
C GLN A 282 -4.60 25.15 -4.04
N GLN A 283 -5.12 24.20 -4.82
CA GLN A 283 -5.56 22.92 -4.29
C GLN A 283 -4.41 22.13 -3.63
N LEU A 284 -3.25 22.06 -4.29
CA LEU A 284 -2.06 21.44 -3.68
C LEU A 284 -1.54 22.22 -2.47
N TYR A 285 -1.60 23.55 -2.50
CA TYR A 285 -1.26 24.38 -1.34
C TYR A 285 -2.17 24.05 -0.14
N ASP A 286 -3.46 23.93 -0.39
CA ASP A 286 -4.49 23.69 0.62
C ASP A 286 -4.35 22.31 1.24
N TRP A 287 -3.90 21.33 0.46
CA TRP A 287 -3.65 19.99 0.94
C TRP A 287 -2.33 19.84 1.71
N LEU A 288 -1.25 20.48 1.23
CA LEU A 288 0.11 20.24 1.74
C LEU A 288 0.57 21.27 2.78
N ILE A 289 0.24 22.55 2.58
CA ILE A 289 0.86 23.67 3.31
C ILE A 289 -0.13 24.34 4.25
N ARG A 290 -1.33 24.67 3.76
CA ARG A 290 -2.32 25.44 4.53
C ARG A 290 -2.60 24.88 5.94
N PRO A 291 -2.73 23.56 6.15
CA PRO A 291 -3.01 23.01 7.48
C PRO A 291 -1.88 23.22 8.49
N ILE A 292 -0.64 23.35 8.00
CA ILE A 292 0.58 23.42 8.81
C ILE A 292 1.26 24.81 8.79
N GLU A 293 0.72 25.75 8.01
CA GLU A 293 1.28 27.08 7.80
C GLU A 293 1.49 27.85 9.11
N ALA A 294 0.53 27.77 10.04
CA ALA A 294 0.62 28.44 11.33
C ALA A 294 1.74 27.85 12.20
N ASP A 295 1.91 26.53 12.19
CA ASP A 295 2.99 25.84 12.91
C ASP A 295 4.36 26.20 12.32
N LEU A 296 4.48 26.23 10.98
CA LEU A 296 5.71 26.66 10.28
C LEU A 296 6.09 28.10 10.64
N THR A 297 5.13 29.03 10.54
CA THR A 297 5.36 30.45 10.85
C THR A 297 5.76 30.65 12.32
N ALA A 298 5.13 29.92 13.25
CA ALA A 298 5.43 30.00 14.67
C ALA A 298 6.77 29.35 15.06
N SER A 299 7.32 28.48 14.21
CA SER A 299 8.58 27.78 14.46
C SER A 299 9.83 28.59 14.10
N GLN A 300 9.69 29.60 13.24
CA GLN A 300 10.81 30.45 12.77
C GLN A 300 11.96 29.67 12.13
N VAL A 301 11.67 28.52 11.52
CA VAL A 301 12.66 27.74 10.76
C VAL A 301 13.10 28.49 9.50
N GLU A 302 14.38 28.41 9.18
CA GLU A 302 14.95 28.98 7.94
C GLU A 302 14.96 27.96 6.79
N THR A 303 14.93 26.66 7.13
CA THR A 303 14.99 25.57 6.16
C THR A 303 13.73 24.71 6.26
N VAL A 304 13.10 24.46 5.11
CA VAL A 304 11.96 23.57 4.98
C VAL A 304 12.31 22.47 3.98
N VAL A 305 12.32 21.23 4.47
CA VAL A 305 12.60 20.02 3.67
C VAL A 305 11.28 19.32 3.34
N PHE A 306 11.16 18.87 2.10
CA PHE A 306 9.98 18.17 1.61
C PHE A 306 10.31 16.72 1.29
N VAL A 307 9.60 15.80 1.95
CA VAL A 307 9.62 14.37 1.65
C VAL A 307 8.29 14.01 1.04
N LEU A 308 8.21 14.17 -0.28
CA LEU A 308 6.96 14.00 -1.01
C LEU A 308 6.77 12.54 -1.47
N ASP A 309 5.52 12.10 -1.49
CA ASP A 309 5.13 10.74 -1.89
C ASP A 309 4.51 10.70 -3.29
N GLY A 310 4.71 9.57 -3.98
CA GLY A 310 4.18 9.30 -5.32
C GLY A 310 4.45 10.41 -6.33
N VAL A 311 3.40 10.81 -7.06
CA VAL A 311 3.47 11.89 -8.07
C VAL A 311 3.86 13.24 -7.47
N LEU A 312 3.60 13.47 -6.18
CA LEU A 312 3.88 14.75 -5.53
C LEU A 312 5.38 15.07 -5.51
N ARG A 313 6.27 14.07 -5.66
CA ARG A 313 7.72 14.28 -5.83
C ARG A 313 8.06 15.17 -7.03
N GLY A 314 7.19 15.21 -8.03
CA GLY A 314 7.35 16.07 -9.20
C GLY A 314 6.87 17.51 -8.98
N VAL A 315 6.15 17.82 -7.90
CA VAL A 315 5.51 19.14 -7.73
C VAL A 315 6.56 20.23 -7.61
N PRO A 316 6.55 21.25 -8.49
CA PRO A 316 7.39 22.42 -8.32
C PRO A 316 6.90 23.22 -7.12
N LEU A 317 7.56 23.09 -5.96
CA LEU A 317 7.11 23.70 -4.70
C LEU A 317 6.95 25.23 -4.78
N ALA A 318 7.78 25.90 -5.58
CA ALA A 318 7.66 27.33 -5.84
C ALA A 318 6.36 27.72 -6.59
N ALA A 319 5.72 26.77 -7.26
CA ALA A 319 4.45 26.99 -7.94
C ALA A 319 3.24 26.88 -7.00
N LEU A 320 3.39 26.39 -5.76
CA LEU A 320 2.29 26.35 -4.80
C LEU A 320 1.85 27.77 -4.45
N HIS A 321 0.54 28.01 -4.36
CA HIS A 321 -0.01 29.37 -4.26
C HIS A 321 -1.15 29.45 -3.24
N ASP A 322 -1.09 30.39 -2.30
CA ASP A 322 -2.09 30.50 -1.21
C ASP A 322 -3.37 31.27 -1.59
N GLY A 323 -3.40 31.83 -2.79
CA GLY A 323 -4.47 32.69 -3.30
C GLY A 323 -4.07 34.16 -3.39
N GLN A 324 -2.99 34.56 -2.72
CA GLN A 324 -2.40 35.89 -2.76
C GLN A 324 -0.98 35.88 -3.33
N GLN A 325 -0.17 34.91 -2.93
CA GLN A 325 1.24 34.79 -3.33
C GLN A 325 1.70 33.34 -3.45
N TYR A 326 2.82 33.16 -4.15
CA TYR A 326 3.53 31.89 -4.25
C TYR A 326 4.30 31.58 -2.96
N PHE A 327 4.43 30.28 -2.69
CA PHE A 327 5.03 29.75 -1.46
C PHE A 327 6.50 30.16 -1.26
N ASP A 328 7.27 30.23 -2.35
CA ASP A 328 8.69 30.62 -2.31
C ASP A 328 8.91 32.05 -1.79
N ARG A 329 7.97 32.96 -2.05
CA ARG A 329 8.01 34.35 -1.54
C ARG A 329 7.63 34.44 -0.07
N LYS A 330 7.06 33.39 0.51
CA LYS A 330 6.54 33.37 1.89
C LYS A 330 7.56 32.85 2.90
N ILE A 331 8.53 32.05 2.47
CA ILE A 331 9.59 31.48 3.32
C ILE A 331 10.91 32.28 3.20
N GLN A 332 10.89 33.45 2.56
CA GLN A 332 12.05 34.34 2.47
C GLN A 332 12.24 35.20 3.71
#